data_AF-A0A1C7DFR6-F1
#
_entry.id   AF-A0A1C7DFR6-F1
#
_cell.length_a   1.000
_cell.length_b   1.000
_cell.length_c   1.000
_cell.angle_alpha   90.00
_cell.angle_beta   90.00
_cell.angle_gamma   90.00
#
_symmetry.space_group_name_H-M   'P 1'
#
loop_
_entity.id
_entity.type
_entity.pdbx_description
1 polymer ?
#
loop_
_entity_poly.entity_id
_entity_poly.type
_entity_poly.pdbx_seq_one_letter_code
_entity_poly.pdbx_strand_id
1 'polypeptide(L)'
;MDIFTQTTHLHITTWVIAVVLFLIAAFMQRDSKGRKILHMVLRLFYILIIITGLTLFIEWSSSDPMLYGIKFLLGVLAIGMMEMILVRSKKQKPVTMFWALFVLFLFATMFIGFMLPIGLNFF
;
A
#
# COMPACT_ATOMS: atom_id res chain seq x y z
N MET A 1 12.05 -22.51 -8.91
CA MET A 1 10.82 -21.67 -8.91
C MET A 1 10.98 -20.59 -7.83
N ASP A 2 12.09 -19.84 -7.86
CA ASP A 2 12.50 -18.91 -6.77
C ASP A 2 11.89 -17.50 -6.85
N ILE A 3 11.06 -17.25 -7.85
CA ILE A 3 10.48 -15.92 -8.09
C ILE A 3 9.35 -15.62 -7.10
N PHE A 4 8.76 -16.65 -6.48
CA PHE A 4 7.62 -16.56 -5.57
C PHE A 4 7.93 -16.95 -4.12
N THR A 5 9.07 -17.59 -3.82
CA THR A 5 9.47 -17.94 -2.44
C THR A 5 9.90 -16.73 -1.59
N GLN A 6 10.02 -15.55 -2.18
CA GLN A 6 10.24 -14.26 -1.51
C GLN A 6 8.95 -13.38 -1.45
N THR A 7 7.76 -13.98 -1.38
CA THR A 7 6.47 -13.25 -1.39
C THR A 7 6.42 -12.06 -0.44
N THR A 8 6.95 -12.21 0.79
CA THR A 8 7.02 -11.13 1.78
C THR A 8 7.96 -10.00 1.36
N HIS A 9 9.16 -10.31 0.86
CA HIS A 9 10.11 -9.29 0.39
C HIS A 9 9.58 -8.53 -0.83
N LEU A 10 8.94 -9.23 -1.77
CA LEU A 10 8.32 -8.61 -2.94
C LEU A 10 7.17 -7.69 -2.51
N HIS A 11 6.32 -8.13 -1.59
CA HIS A 11 5.23 -7.32 -1.05
C HIS A 11 5.74 -6.06 -0.35
N ILE A 12 6.76 -6.18 0.51
CA ILE A 12 7.38 -5.04 1.20
C ILE A 12 8.02 -4.08 0.18
N THR A 13 8.76 -4.60 -0.81
CA THR A 13 9.42 -3.78 -1.84
C THR A 13 8.40 -2.99 -2.66
N THR A 14 7.31 -3.63 -3.08
CA THR A 14 6.25 -2.96 -3.84
C THR A 14 5.54 -1.87 -3.02
N TRP A 15 5.33 -2.09 -1.72
CA TRP A 15 4.85 -1.06 -0.78
C TRP A 15 5.78 0.14 -0.69
N VAL A 16 7.08 -0.09 -0.46
CA VAL A 16 8.07 0.99 -0.34
C VAL A 16 8.10 1.83 -1.61
N ILE A 17 8.15 1.19 -2.79
CA ILE A 17 8.15 1.91 -4.07
C ILE A 17 6.85 2.69 -4.26
N ALA A 18 5.69 2.10 -3.94
CA ALA A 18 4.40 2.79 -4.06
C ALA A 18 4.32 4.02 -3.16
N VAL A 19 4.76 3.94 -1.90
CA VAL A 19 4.75 5.08 -0.98
C VAL A 19 5.68 6.19 -1.49
N VAL A 20 6.88 5.86 -1.97
CA VAL A 20 7.80 6.84 -2.54
C VAL A 20 7.20 7.52 -3.78
N LEU A 21 6.69 6.75 -4.73
CA LEU A 21 6.04 7.28 -5.93
C LEU A 21 4.83 8.16 -5.57
N PHE A 22 4.04 7.74 -4.59
CA PHE A 22 2.90 8.50 -4.08
C PHE A 22 3.32 9.85 -3.51
N LEU A 23 4.33 9.88 -2.62
CA LEU A 23 4.81 11.12 -2.02
C LEU A 23 5.31 12.09 -3.09
N ILE A 24 6.13 11.61 -4.04
CA ILE A 24 6.62 12.44 -5.15
C ILE A 24 5.42 12.99 -5.94
N ALA A 25 4.49 12.13 -6.38
CA ALA A 25 3.32 12.55 -7.15
C ALA A 25 2.41 13.53 -6.39
N ALA A 26 2.29 13.38 -5.07
CA ALA A 26 1.42 14.20 -4.24
C ALA A 26 1.95 15.63 -4.04
N PHE A 27 3.27 15.80 -3.96
CA PHE A 27 3.92 17.12 -3.86
C PHE A 27 4.22 17.77 -5.22
N MET A 28 4.13 17.03 -6.33
CA MET A 28 4.24 17.61 -7.67
C MET A 28 3.05 18.52 -8.02
N GLN A 29 3.33 19.49 -8.90
CA GLN A 29 2.31 20.37 -9.48
C GLN A 29 1.16 19.56 -10.10
N ARG A 30 -0.07 19.96 -9.78
CA ARG A 30 -1.32 19.25 -10.07
C ARG A 30 -1.54 18.95 -11.54
N ASP A 31 -1.12 19.87 -12.41
CA ASP A 31 -1.34 19.81 -13.87
C ASP A 31 -0.10 19.35 -14.65
N SER A 32 0.98 18.98 -13.94
CA SER A 32 2.21 18.54 -14.60
C SER A 32 2.03 17.19 -15.29
N LYS A 33 2.63 17.05 -16.48
CA LYS A 33 2.71 15.76 -17.20
C LYS A 33 3.38 14.68 -16.33
N GLY A 34 4.42 15.06 -15.58
CA GLY A 34 5.14 14.15 -14.69
C GLY A 34 4.25 13.56 -13.59
N ARG A 35 3.42 14.37 -12.93
CA ARG A 35 2.45 13.86 -11.94
C ARG A 35 1.48 12.85 -12.54
N LYS A 36 1.00 13.09 -13.77
CA LYS A 36 0.11 12.13 -14.47
C LYS A 36 0.82 10.80 -14.73
N ILE A 37 2.08 10.83 -15.16
CA ILE A 37 2.88 9.61 -15.40
C ILE A 37 3.06 8.86 -14.09
N LEU A 38 3.55 9.52 -13.03
CA LEU A 38 3.75 8.88 -11.72
C LEU A 38 2.44 8.32 -11.15
N HIS A 39 1.32 9.04 -11.30
CA HIS A 39 0.01 8.55 -10.89
C HIS A 39 -0.36 7.25 -11.63
N MET A 40 -0.06 7.14 -12.93
CA MET A 40 -0.35 5.92 -13.69
C MET A 40 0.59 4.77 -13.35
N VAL A 41 1.87 5.03 -13.10
CA VAL A 41 2.82 4.02 -12.60
C VAL A 41 2.40 3.53 -11.22
N LEU A 42 2.01 4.44 -10.33
CA LEU A 42 1.55 4.14 -8.98
C LEU A 42 0.34 3.18 -8.98
N ARG A 43 -0.59 3.35 -9.94
CA ARG A 43 -1.70 2.40 -10.11
C ARG A 43 -1.28 0.99 -10.50
N LEU A 44 -0.18 0.82 -11.23
CA LEU A 44 0.39 -0.50 -11.50
C LEU A 44 0.93 -1.12 -10.20
N PHE A 45 1.61 -0.33 -9.37
CA PHE A 45 2.10 -0.78 -8.06
C PHE A 45 0.97 -1.15 -7.10
N TYR A 46 -0.16 -0.44 -7.12
CA TYR A 46 -1.34 -0.84 -6.34
C TYR A 46 -1.82 -2.25 -6.69
N ILE A 47 -1.86 -2.59 -7.98
CA ILE A 47 -2.25 -3.93 -8.44
C ILE A 47 -1.24 -4.97 -7.95
N LEU A 48 0.06 -4.69 -8.05
CA LEU A 48 1.11 -5.58 -7.54
C LEU A 48 0.99 -5.81 -6.03
N ILE A 49 0.72 -4.76 -5.26
CA ILE A 49 0.52 -4.84 -3.80
C ILE A 49 -0.71 -5.68 -3.48
N ILE A 50 -1.82 -5.50 -4.20
CA ILE A 50 -3.05 -6.27 -3.98
C ILE A 50 -2.84 -7.75 -4.31
N ILE A 51 -2.21 -8.06 -5.44
CA ILE A 51 -1.95 -9.45 -5.85
C ILE A 51 -1.02 -10.14 -4.83
N THR A 52 0.12 -9.51 -4.50
CA THR A 52 1.08 -10.06 -3.53
C THR A 52 0.52 -10.13 -2.11
N GLY A 53 -0.33 -9.17 -1.73
CA GLY A 53 -1.03 -9.18 -0.45
C GLY A 53 -2.10 -10.27 -0.37
N LEU A 54 -2.81 -10.53 -1.48
CA LEU A 54 -3.80 -11.60 -1.55
C LEU A 54 -3.14 -12.98 -1.48
N THR A 55 -1.99 -13.18 -2.13
CA THR A 55 -1.24 -14.44 -2.01
C THR A 55 -0.79 -14.70 -0.58
N LEU A 56 -0.28 -13.67 0.11
CA LEU A 56 0.08 -13.77 1.54
C LEU A 56 -1.16 -14.00 2.42
N PHE A 57 -2.29 -13.39 2.10
CA PHE A 57 -3.53 -13.62 2.83
C PHE A 57 -3.99 -15.08 2.69
N ILE A 58 -4.04 -15.64 1.48
CA ILE A 58 -4.48 -17.03 1.26
C ILE A 58 -3.56 -18.02 1.96
N GLU A 59 -2.24 -17.84 1.84
CA GLU A 59 -1.23 -18.75 2.41
C GLU A 59 -1.30 -18.81 3.94
N TRP A 60 -1.57 -17.68 4.60
CA TRP A 60 -1.49 -17.57 6.06
C TRP A 60 -2.85 -17.43 6.77
N SER A 61 -3.94 -17.33 6.01
CA SER A 61 -5.31 -17.21 6.53
C SER A 61 -5.72 -18.36 7.45
N SER A 62 -5.11 -19.55 7.32
CA SER A 62 -5.42 -20.72 8.15
C SER A 62 -5.01 -20.56 9.62
N SER A 63 -4.05 -19.68 9.91
CA SER A 63 -3.52 -19.49 11.27
C SER A 63 -4.34 -18.50 12.10
N ASP A 64 -4.73 -17.38 11.51
CA ASP A 64 -5.60 -16.37 12.14
C ASP A 64 -6.39 -15.59 11.07
N PRO A 65 -7.50 -16.15 10.57
CA PRO A 65 -8.23 -15.58 9.44
C PRO A 65 -8.67 -14.13 9.67
N MET A 66 -8.98 -13.78 10.93
CA MET A 66 -9.50 -12.47 11.29
C MET A 66 -8.40 -11.41 11.24
N LEU A 67 -7.25 -11.64 11.89
CA LEU A 67 -6.17 -10.65 11.90
C LEU A 67 -5.54 -10.45 10.52
N TYR A 68 -5.35 -11.53 9.74
CA TYR A 68 -4.88 -11.41 8.36
C TYR A 68 -5.89 -10.68 7.47
N GLY A 69 -7.19 -10.87 7.70
CA GLY A 69 -8.26 -10.18 6.96
C GLY A 69 -8.28 -8.68 7.25
N ILE A 70 -8.14 -8.30 8.53
CA ILE A 70 -8.04 -6.89 8.95
C ILE A 70 -6.79 -6.25 8.33
N LYS A 71 -5.64 -6.93 8.36
CA LYS A 71 -4.40 -6.44 7.73
C LYS A 71 -4.57 -6.18 6.24
N PHE A 72 -5.18 -7.13 5.53
CA PHE A 72 -5.45 -6.98 4.10
C PHE A 72 -6.39 -5.79 3.82
N LEU A 73 -7.47 -5.66 4.59
CA LEU A 73 -8.41 -4.55 4.46
C LEU A 73 -7.74 -3.19 4.70
N LEU A 74 -6.93 -3.06 5.75
CA LEU A 74 -6.20 -1.82 6.05
C LEU A 74 -5.21 -1.45 4.93
N GLY A 75 -4.54 -2.44 4.34
CA GLY A 75 -3.68 -2.22 3.18
C GLY A 75 -4.45 -1.68 1.97
N VAL A 76 -5.62 -2.26 1.67
CA VAL A 76 -6.50 -1.78 0.58
C VAL A 76 -7.02 -0.37 0.88
N LEU A 77 -7.40 -0.08 2.13
CA LEU A 77 -7.82 1.25 2.53
C LEU A 77 -6.68 2.29 2.38
N ALA A 78 -5.46 1.95 2.75
CA ALA A 78 -4.29 2.81 2.56
C ALA A 78 -4.05 3.13 1.07
N ILE A 79 -4.16 2.13 0.17
CA ILE A 79 -4.13 2.33 -1.29
C ILE A 79 -5.25 3.27 -1.74
N GLY A 80 -6.46 3.04 -1.26
CA GLY A 80 -7.61 3.90 -1.55
C GLY A 80 -7.36 5.35 -1.13
N MET A 81 -6.76 5.58 0.05
CA MET A 81 -6.44 6.93 0.51
C MET A 81 -5.38 7.60 -0.38
N MET A 82 -4.34 6.89 -0.82
CA MET A 82 -3.34 7.42 -1.76
C MET A 82 -4.00 7.88 -3.08
N GLU A 83 -4.87 7.05 -3.67
CA GLU A 83 -5.60 7.41 -4.89
C GLU A 83 -6.51 8.63 -4.67
N MET A 84 -7.25 8.65 -3.55
CA MET A 84 -8.16 9.74 -3.22
C MET A 84 -7.43 11.06 -3.01
N ILE A 85 -6.23 11.05 -2.40
CA ILE A 85 -5.39 12.24 -2.26
C ILE A 85 -5.01 12.78 -3.63
N LEU A 86 -4.51 11.94 -4.54
CA LEU A 86 -4.08 12.39 -5.88
C LEU A 86 -5.25 12.93 -6.71
N VAL A 87 -6.38 12.24 -6.72
CA VAL A 87 -7.58 12.62 -7.49
C VAL A 87 -8.25 13.87 -6.93
N ARG A 88 -8.45 13.96 -5.61
CA ARG A 88 -9.08 15.14 -4.98
C ARG A 88 -8.18 16.37 -5.03
N SER A 89 -6.86 16.18 -4.88
CA SER A 89 -5.87 17.26 -5.05
C SER A 89 -5.92 17.85 -6.46
N LYS A 90 -6.10 17.03 -7.51
CA LYS A 90 -6.33 17.52 -8.88
C LYS A 90 -7.62 18.34 -9.00
N LYS A 91 -8.67 17.95 -8.28
CA LYS A 91 -9.96 18.68 -8.23
C LYS A 91 -9.93 19.88 -7.27
N GLN A 92 -8.76 20.27 -6.75
CA GLN A 92 -8.58 21.34 -5.76
C GLN A 92 -9.45 21.20 -4.50
N LYS A 93 -9.83 19.97 -4.13
CA LYS A 93 -10.62 19.67 -2.93
C LYS A 93 -9.69 19.46 -1.72
N PRO A 94 -10.15 19.75 -0.49
CA PRO A 94 -9.33 19.58 0.71
C PRO A 94 -8.96 18.11 0.93
N VAL A 95 -7.67 17.80 1.02
CA VAL A 95 -7.14 16.42 1.16
C VAL A 95 -6.60 16.11 2.56
N THR A 96 -6.62 17.06 3.49
CA THR A 96 -6.02 16.94 4.83
C THR A 96 -6.54 15.72 5.61
N MET A 97 -7.85 15.48 5.59
CA MET A 97 -8.45 14.30 6.22
C MET A 97 -7.95 12.98 5.60
N PHE A 98 -7.76 12.95 4.27
CA PHE A 98 -7.30 11.75 3.57
C PHE A 98 -5.82 11.46 3.86
N TRP A 99 -5.01 12.50 4.03
CA TRP A 99 -3.63 12.34 4.52
C TRP A 99 -3.59 11.74 5.93
N ALA A 100 -4.43 12.24 6.84
CA ALA A 100 -4.51 11.69 8.19
C ALA A 100 -4.95 10.21 8.19
N LEU A 101 -5.98 9.86 7.39
CA LEU A 101 -6.44 8.48 7.23
C LEU A 101 -5.38 7.59 6.55
N PHE A 102 -4.67 8.11 5.55
CA PHE A 102 -3.56 7.38 4.90
C PHE A 102 -2.49 7.01 5.91
N VAL A 103 -2.02 7.97 6.70
CA VAL A 103 -1.01 7.75 7.75
C VAL A 103 -1.54 6.73 8.76
N LEU A 104 -2.77 6.91 9.24
CA LEU A 104 -3.39 5.98 10.18
C LEU A 104 -3.44 4.54 9.63
N PHE A 105 -3.94 4.34 8.42
CA PHE A 105 -4.05 2.99 7.83
C PHE A 105 -2.69 2.39 7.49
N LEU A 106 -1.71 3.19 7.04
CA LEU A 106 -0.37 2.72 6.74
C LEU A 106 0.31 2.20 8.02
N PHE A 107 0.30 3.00 9.09
CA PHE A 107 0.88 2.59 10.37
C PHE A 107 0.11 1.44 11.03
N ALA A 108 -1.22 1.41 10.95
CA ALA A 108 -2.01 0.29 11.45
C ALA A 108 -1.70 -1.01 10.70
N THR A 109 -1.59 -0.95 9.37
CA THR A 109 -1.21 -2.13 8.54
C THR A 109 0.18 -2.63 8.90
N MET A 110 1.12 -1.72 9.14
CA MET A 110 2.50 -2.05 9.49
C MET A 110 2.61 -2.62 10.92
N PHE A 111 1.92 -2.02 11.88
CA PHE A 111 1.88 -2.48 13.27
C PHE A 111 1.32 -3.91 13.38
N ILE A 112 0.16 -4.14 12.76
CA ILE A 112 -0.43 -5.48 12.66
C ILE A 112 0.55 -6.40 11.91
N GLY A 113 1.14 -5.92 10.82
CA GLY A 113 2.11 -6.70 10.06
C GLY A 113 3.32 -7.19 10.87
N PHE A 114 3.82 -6.40 11.81
CA PHE A 114 4.92 -6.77 12.70
C PHE A 114 4.49 -7.61 13.90
N MET A 115 3.25 -7.46 14.37
CA MET A 115 2.70 -8.26 15.46
C MET A 115 2.45 -9.72 15.04
N LEU A 116 2.15 -9.96 13.76
CA LEU A 116 1.93 -11.32 13.29
C LEU A 116 3.25 -12.11 13.15
N PRO A 117 3.23 -13.44 13.39
CA PRO A 117 4.45 -14.28 13.51
C PRO A 117 5.38 -14.28 12.29
N ILE A 118 4.90 -13.82 11.12
CA ILE A 118 5.66 -13.75 9.86
C ILE A 118 6.47 -12.46 9.75
N GLY A 119 6.23 -11.46 10.62
CA GLY A 119 6.80 -10.13 10.50
C GLY A 119 8.31 -10.06 10.71
N LEU A 120 8.88 -10.94 11.55
CA LEU A 120 10.28 -10.89 11.96
C LEU A 120 10.88 -12.30 12.14
N ASN A 121 11.22 -12.97 11.04
CA ASN A 121 12.35 -13.91 11.06
C ASN A 121 13.59 -13.13 10.61
N PHE A 122 14.16 -12.35 11.52
CA PHE A 122 15.52 -11.83 11.34
C PHE A 122 16.49 -12.98 11.64
N PHE A 123 16.74 -13.81 10.61
CA PHE A 123 17.57 -15.01 10.65
C PHE A 123 16.96 -16.23 11.34
#